data_AF-A0A150KK84-F1
#
_entry.id   AF-A0A150KK84-F1
#
_cell.length_a   1.000
_cell.length_b   1.000
_cell.length_c   1.000
_cell.angle_alpha   90.00
_cell.angle_beta   90.00
_cell.angle_gamma   90.00
#
_symmetry.space_group_name_H-M   'P 1'
#
loop_
_entity.id
_entity.type
_entity.pdbx_description
1 polymer ?
#
loop_
_entity_poly.entity_id
_entity_poly.type
_entity_poly.pdbx_seq_one_letter_code
_entity_poly.pdbx_strand_id
1 'polypeptide(L)'
;MSVVEKTFLGSLMKAEYLLHDTVIQPDHLESFQHKELMRRMVELKRAGKNIDLLTFTTLPDLESYGGMSYLSELLSYADLEKFNETEKLILDLWKEREKRNILTLAAMNDWEIAKVIAELDKINQSKMEDHTSLHQALVRIYEAPWEDQYHSKGVTTGIKKLDLITGGFQNGEVTIGAGRPSMGKTDVMLHFAKIAGWAGYLPLAFSLEMPEKLITSRFMNIC
;
A
#
# COMPACT_ATOMS: atom_id res chain seq x y z
N MET A 1 22.63 -9.51 -2.16
CA MET A 1 21.85 -8.61 -1.28
C MET A 1 22.48 -7.24 -1.19
N SER A 2 23.77 -7.09 -0.83
CA SER A 2 24.36 -5.74 -0.70
C SER A 2 24.35 -4.92 -1.99
N VAL A 3 24.44 -5.52 -3.18
CA VAL A 3 24.43 -4.77 -4.45
C VAL A 3 23.14 -3.97 -4.65
N VAL A 4 21.98 -4.51 -4.27
CA VAL A 4 20.68 -3.82 -4.39
C VAL A 4 20.65 -2.60 -3.47
N GLU A 5 21.09 -2.76 -2.23
CA GLU A 5 21.21 -1.65 -1.27
C GLU A 5 22.24 -0.60 -1.74
N LYS A 6 23.35 -1.06 -2.32
CA LYS A 6 24.39 -0.18 -2.89
C LYS A 6 23.85 0.64 -4.06
N THR A 7 23.11 0.00 -4.97
CA THR A 7 22.45 0.68 -6.09
C THR A 7 21.42 1.70 -5.60
N PHE A 8 20.59 1.32 -4.62
CA PHE A 8 19.61 2.23 -4.02
C PHE A 8 20.26 3.46 -3.38
N LEU A 9 21.24 3.26 -2.50
CA LEU A 9 21.95 4.35 -1.83
C LEU A 9 22.74 5.22 -2.81
N GLY A 10 23.38 4.61 -3.81
CA GLY A 10 24.05 5.33 -4.89
C GLY A 10 23.09 6.23 -5.68
N SER A 11 21.90 5.70 -6.02
CA SER A 11 20.86 6.47 -6.70
C SER A 11 20.33 7.63 -5.85
N LEU A 12 20.15 7.42 -4.54
CA LEU A 12 19.77 8.49 -3.60
C LEU A 12 20.82 9.59 -3.48
N MET A 13 22.09 9.23 -3.43
CA MET A 13 23.20 10.20 -3.39
C MET A 13 23.30 11.00 -4.69
N LYS A 14 22.99 10.38 -5.83
CA LYS A 14 23.02 11.04 -7.15
C LYS A 14 21.80 11.96 -7.37
N ALA A 15 20.66 11.60 -6.82
CA ALA A 15 19.39 12.30 -6.99
C ALA A 15 18.75 12.58 -5.62
N GLU A 16 19.13 13.71 -5.02
CA GLU A 16 18.69 14.11 -3.68
C GLU A 16 17.17 14.25 -3.54
N TYR A 17 16.45 14.57 -4.63
CA TYR A 17 15.00 14.71 -4.60
C TYR A 17 14.28 13.37 -4.30
N LEU A 18 14.90 12.24 -4.63
CA LEU A 18 14.31 10.92 -4.41
C LEU A 18 14.08 10.61 -2.93
N LEU A 19 14.84 11.23 -2.02
CA LEU A 19 14.64 11.08 -0.57
C LEU A 19 13.26 11.53 -0.08
N HIS A 20 12.55 12.38 -0.83
CA HIS A 20 11.18 12.77 -0.51
C HIS A 20 10.15 11.75 -0.98
N ASP A 21 10.45 11.06 -2.08
CA ASP A 21 9.53 10.13 -2.71
C ASP A 21 9.72 8.69 -2.18
N THR A 22 10.81 8.41 -1.46
CA THR A 22 11.09 7.07 -0.95
C THR A 22 10.27 6.69 0.27
N VAL A 23 9.82 5.44 0.28
CA VAL A 23 9.12 4.80 1.40
C VAL A 23 10.10 4.04 2.33
N ILE A 24 11.36 3.88 1.89
CA ILE A 24 12.39 3.15 2.65
C ILE A 24 12.83 3.94 3.89
N GLN A 25 12.69 3.32 5.06
CA GLN A 25 13.30 3.80 6.30
C GLN A 25 14.68 3.15 6.52
N PRO A 26 15.59 3.79 7.27
CA PRO A 26 16.90 3.22 7.58
C PRO A 26 16.84 1.80 8.15
N ASP A 27 15.80 1.49 8.93
CA ASP A 27 15.64 0.17 9.56
C ASP A 27 15.32 -0.97 8.57
N HIS A 28 14.85 -0.63 7.37
CA HIS A 28 14.53 -1.61 6.33
C HIS A 28 15.78 -2.24 5.71
N LEU A 29 16.92 -1.54 5.76
CA LEU A 29 18.18 -2.04 5.22
C LEU A 29 18.74 -3.20 6.07
N GLU A 30 19.58 -4.04 5.49
CA GLU A 30 20.23 -5.16 6.18
C GLU A 30 21.52 -4.73 6.85
N SER A 31 22.37 -4.08 6.06
CA SER A 31 23.74 -3.82 6.44
C SER A 31 23.80 -2.65 7.42
N PHE A 32 24.46 -2.83 8.57
CA PHE A 32 24.61 -1.76 9.57
C PHE A 32 25.19 -0.46 8.97
N GLN A 33 26.20 -0.59 8.10
CA GLN A 33 26.80 0.55 7.39
C GLN A 33 25.78 1.31 6.54
N HIS A 34 24.92 0.60 5.81
CA HIS A 34 23.87 1.18 4.96
C HIS A 34 22.77 1.86 5.79
N LYS A 35 22.38 1.27 6.93
CA LYS A 35 21.44 1.88 7.89
C LYS A 35 21.93 3.23 8.38
N GLU A 36 23.16 3.24 8.87
CA GLU A 36 23.78 4.43 9.43
C GLU A 36 23.96 5.49 8.34
N LEU A 37 24.35 5.12 7.12
CA LEU A 37 24.45 6.05 5.99
C LEU A 37 23.10 6.69 5.65
N MET A 38 22.05 5.89 5.52
CA MET A 38 20.69 6.37 5.25
C MET A 38 20.20 7.30 6.37
N ARG A 39 20.45 6.96 7.64
CA ARG A 39 20.09 7.82 8.78
C ARG A 39 20.74 9.19 8.66
N ARG A 40 22.03 9.26 8.30
CA ARG A 40 22.72 10.53 8.09
C ARG A 40 22.22 11.29 6.87
N MET A 41 21.87 10.63 5.78
CA MET A 41 21.23 11.28 4.63
C MET A 41 19.93 11.98 5.06
N VAL A 42 19.09 11.30 5.85
CA VAL A 42 17.84 11.89 6.38
C VAL A 42 18.12 13.06 7.32
N GLU A 43 19.11 12.96 8.21
CA GLU A 43 19.50 14.04 9.12
C GLU A 43 20.03 15.28 8.39
N LEU A 44 20.91 15.08 7.40
CA LEU A 44 21.45 16.15 6.56
C LEU A 44 20.33 16.86 5.79
N LYS A 45 19.38 16.09 5.26
CA LYS A 45 18.21 16.65 4.58
C LYS A 45 17.35 17.49 5.53
N ARG A 46 17.09 16.99 6.75
CA ARG A 46 16.34 17.74 7.78
C ARG A 46 17.06 19.03 8.19
N ALA A 47 18.39 19.04 8.15
CA ALA A 47 19.21 20.22 8.39
C ALA A 47 19.28 21.17 7.17
N GLY A 48 18.60 20.85 6.06
CA GLY A 48 18.60 21.65 4.82
C GLY A 48 19.94 21.67 4.09
N LYS A 49 20.80 20.66 4.31
CA LYS A 49 22.11 20.54 3.65
C LYS A 49 22.03 19.58 2.46
N ASN A 50 22.75 19.91 1.40
CA ASN A 50 22.85 19.04 0.21
C ASN A 50 23.58 17.75 0.55
N ILE A 51 23.12 16.67 -0.08
CA ILE A 51 23.64 15.31 0.14
C ILE A 51 24.65 15.01 -0.95
N ASP A 52 25.75 15.76 -0.90
CA ASP A 52 26.87 15.61 -1.82
C ASP A 52 28.03 14.86 -1.16
N LEU A 53 28.86 14.22 -1.98
CA LEU A 53 30.08 13.53 -1.54
C LEU A 53 30.99 14.46 -0.72
N LEU A 54 31.05 15.75 -1.08
CA LEU A 54 31.78 16.79 -0.36
C LEU A 54 31.19 17.07 1.02
N THR A 55 29.86 17.04 1.17
CA THR A 55 29.21 17.22 2.47
C THR A 55 29.57 16.05 3.40
N PHE A 56 29.59 14.82 2.87
CA PHE A 56 29.97 13.64 3.65
C PHE A 56 31.43 13.67 4.10
N THR A 57 32.37 14.14 3.28
CA THR A 57 33.79 14.21 3.68
C THR A 57 34.07 15.22 4.78
N THR A 58 33.19 16.21 4.97
CA THR A 58 33.32 17.17 6.09
C THR A 58 32.81 16.63 7.42
N LEU A 59 32.14 15.47 7.43
CA LEU A 59 31.61 14.88 8.65
C LEU A 59 32.69 14.06 9.38
N PRO A 60 32.75 14.13 10.72
CA PRO A 60 33.76 13.44 11.52
C PRO A 60 33.61 11.91 11.48
N ASP A 61 32.42 11.40 11.14
CA ASP A 61 32.08 9.98 11.25
C ASP A 61 32.30 9.19 9.94
N LEU A 62 33.06 9.74 8.98
CA LEU A 62 33.23 9.18 7.64
C LEU A 62 33.69 7.70 7.63
N GLU A 63 34.50 7.29 8.61
CA GLU A 63 34.97 5.91 8.76
C GLU A 63 33.84 4.93 9.08
N SER A 64 32.80 5.36 9.80
CA SER A 64 31.69 4.50 10.21
C SER A 64 30.81 4.04 9.03
N TYR A 65 30.85 4.75 7.90
CA TYR A 65 30.09 4.45 6.68
C TYR A 65 30.96 3.86 5.56
N GLY A 66 32.19 3.44 5.85
CA GLY A 66 33.09 2.80 4.88
C GLY A 66 34.08 3.75 4.18
N GLY A 67 34.11 5.03 4.53
CA GLY A 67 35.06 5.98 3.98
C GLY A 67 34.73 6.49 2.58
N MET A 68 35.58 7.41 2.08
CA MET A 68 35.42 8.03 0.76
C MET A 68 35.45 7.01 -0.40
N SER A 69 36.30 5.98 -0.28
CA SER A 69 36.39 4.92 -1.29
C SER A 69 35.07 4.17 -1.46
N TYR A 70 34.35 3.94 -0.36
CA TYR A 70 33.08 3.23 -0.38
C TYR A 70 31.94 4.08 -0.97
N LEU A 71 31.89 5.37 -0.61
CA LEU A 71 30.92 6.29 -1.20
C LEU A 71 31.11 6.43 -2.72
N SER A 72 32.36 6.46 -3.19
CA SER A 72 32.66 6.45 -4.63
C SER A 72 32.24 5.13 -5.29
N GLU A 73 32.38 4.00 -4.60
CA GLU A 73 31.89 2.71 -5.06
C GLU A 73 30.36 2.72 -5.19
N LEU A 74 29.63 3.22 -4.19
CA LEU A 74 28.16 3.35 -4.22
C LEU A 74 27.69 4.15 -5.42
N LEU A 75 28.33 5.29 -5.70
CA LEU A 75 28.00 6.13 -6.86
C LEU A 75 28.20 5.42 -8.20
N SER A 76 29.14 4.48 -8.29
CA SER A 76 29.36 3.68 -9.50
C SER A 76 28.24 2.68 -9.78
N TYR A 77 27.53 2.24 -8.73
CA TYR A 77 26.38 1.32 -8.82
C TYR A 77 25.04 2.04 -8.98
N ALA A 78 25.04 3.38 -9.02
CA ALA A 78 23.83 4.20 -9.08
C ALA A 78 23.10 4.05 -10.43
N ASP A 79 21.84 3.62 -10.37
CA ASP A 79 20.94 3.47 -11.51
C ASP A 79 19.57 4.09 -11.16
N LEU A 80 19.26 5.23 -11.80
CA LEU A 80 18.04 5.99 -11.53
C LEU A 80 16.81 5.37 -12.19
N GLU A 81 16.99 4.66 -13.32
CA GLU A 81 15.87 4.03 -14.04
C GLU A 81 15.29 2.85 -13.24
N LYS A 82 16.18 2.10 -12.58
CA LYS A 82 15.80 0.95 -11.74
C LYS A 82 15.48 1.30 -10.30
N PHE A 83 15.41 2.59 -9.95
CA PHE A 83 15.23 3.02 -8.58
C PHE A 83 13.97 2.43 -7.94
N ASN A 84 12.83 2.53 -8.63
CA ASN A 84 11.54 2.01 -8.16
C ASN A 84 11.55 0.48 -8.02
N GLU A 85 12.23 -0.23 -8.92
CA GLU A 85 12.38 -1.69 -8.84
C GLU A 85 13.26 -2.10 -7.65
N THR A 86 14.34 -1.36 -7.44
CA THR A 86 15.30 -1.58 -6.35
C THR A 86 14.64 -1.30 -5.00
N GLU A 87 13.86 -0.22 -4.90
CA GLU A 87 13.05 0.11 -3.72
C GLU A 87 12.06 -1.01 -3.39
N LYS A 88 11.28 -1.45 -4.38
CA LYS A 88 10.33 -2.56 -4.21
C LYS A 88 11.03 -3.83 -3.74
N LEU A 89 12.19 -4.15 -4.31
CA LEU A 89 12.97 -5.33 -3.93
C LEU A 89 13.48 -5.25 -2.48
N ILE A 90 13.97 -4.09 -2.04
CA ILE A 90 14.41 -3.89 -0.64
C ILE A 90 13.23 -4.09 0.31
N LEU A 91 12.06 -3.54 -0.01
CA LEU A 91 10.84 -3.73 0.80
C LEU A 91 10.46 -5.20 0.89
N ASP A 92 10.40 -5.91 -0.24
CA ASP A 92 10.02 -7.32 -0.26
C ASP A 92 10.99 -8.19 0.56
N LEU A 93 12.30 -7.91 0.48
CA LEU A 93 13.32 -8.58 1.29
C LEU A 93 13.17 -8.29 2.79
N TRP A 94 12.90 -7.03 3.15
CA TRP A 94 12.63 -6.66 4.54
C TRP A 94 11.38 -7.36 5.08
N LYS A 95 10.29 -7.40 4.32
CA LYS A 95 9.05 -8.10 4.70
C LYS A 95 9.29 -9.59 4.96
N GLU A 96 10.08 -10.24 4.11
CA GLU A 96 10.44 -11.65 4.29
C GLU A 96 11.28 -11.89 5.55
N ARG A 97 12.15 -10.94 5.91
CA ARG A 97 12.93 -11.00 7.15
C ARG A 97 12.05 -10.83 8.38
N GLU A 98 11.18 -9.83 8.37
CA GLU A 98 10.30 -9.55 9.51
C GLU A 98 9.27 -10.66 9.71
N LYS A 99 8.71 -11.20 8.61
CA LYS A 99 7.88 -12.41 8.65
C LYS A 99 8.57 -13.55 9.38
N ARG A 100 9.83 -13.85 9.02
CA ARG A 100 10.62 -14.90 9.70
C ARG A 100 10.86 -14.58 11.17
N ASN A 101 11.14 -13.32 11.50
CA ASN A 101 11.33 -12.88 12.89
C ASN A 101 10.06 -13.10 13.73
N ILE A 102 8.91 -12.63 13.24
CA ILE A 102 7.60 -12.81 13.89
C ILE A 102 7.29 -14.30 14.06
N LEU A 103 7.46 -15.12 13.03
CA LEU A 103 7.19 -16.56 13.13
C LEU A 103 8.10 -17.25 14.14
N THR A 104 9.36 -16.83 14.23
CA THR A 104 10.31 -17.36 15.22
C THR A 104 9.90 -16.96 16.63
N LEU A 105 9.55 -15.68 16.85
CA LEU A 105 9.05 -15.16 18.12
C LEU A 105 7.73 -15.82 18.53
N ALA A 106 6.83 -16.04 17.57
CA ALA A 106 5.56 -16.71 17.78
C ALA A 106 5.77 -18.16 18.21
N ALA A 107 6.69 -18.89 17.57
CA ALA A 107 7.04 -20.25 17.95
C ALA A 107 7.72 -20.32 19.33
N MET A 108 8.59 -19.36 19.66
CA MET A 108 9.28 -19.31 20.96
C MET A 108 8.35 -18.98 22.13
N ASN A 109 7.34 -18.14 21.91
CA ASN A 109 6.44 -17.63 22.94
C ASN A 109 5.03 -18.24 22.85
N ASP A 110 4.85 -19.28 22.05
CA ASP A 110 3.59 -20.00 21.82
C ASP A 110 2.39 -19.06 21.54
N TRP A 111 2.56 -18.14 20.58
CA TRP A 111 1.53 -17.15 20.27
C TRP A 111 0.29 -17.78 19.64
N GLU A 112 -0.88 -17.28 20.03
CA GLU A 112 -2.14 -17.60 19.35
C GLU A 112 -2.13 -17.10 17.89
N ILE A 113 -2.82 -17.84 17.01
CA ILE A 113 -2.94 -17.53 15.58
C ILE A 113 -3.43 -16.09 15.35
N ALA A 114 -4.40 -15.63 16.14
CA ALA A 114 -4.93 -14.27 16.04
C ALA A 114 -3.86 -13.19 16.24
N LYS A 115 -2.94 -13.41 17.20
CA LYS A 115 -1.83 -12.49 17.48
C LYS A 115 -0.79 -12.51 16.35
N VAL A 116 -0.51 -13.68 15.78
CA VAL A 116 0.40 -13.81 14.62
C VAL A 116 -0.15 -13.06 13.41
N ILE A 117 -1.44 -13.23 13.10
CA ILE A 117 -2.10 -12.51 12.00
C ILE A 117 -2.03 -11.00 12.23
N ALA A 118 -2.33 -10.54 13.45
CA ALA A 118 -2.29 -9.12 13.79
C ALA A 118 -0.90 -8.48 13.58
N GLU A 119 0.18 -9.17 13.97
CA GLU A 119 1.55 -8.66 13.75
C GLU A 119 1.96 -8.71 12.26
N LEU A 120 1.52 -9.72 11.52
CA LEU A 120 1.75 -9.80 10.06
C LEU A 120 1.00 -8.69 9.31
N ASP A 121 -0.21 -8.33 9.75
CA ASP A 121 -0.99 -7.26 9.14
C ASP A 121 -0.32 -5.89 9.29
N LYS A 122 0.39 -5.63 10.40
CA LYS A 122 1.16 -4.39 10.58
C LYS A 122 2.25 -4.21 9.51
N ILE A 123 2.88 -5.30 9.05
CA ILE A 123 3.87 -5.28 7.96
C ILE A 123 3.22 -4.92 6.61
N ASN A 124 1.94 -5.23 6.45
CA ASN A 124 1.20 -4.90 5.22
C ASN A 124 0.68 -3.48 5.21
N GLN A 125 0.30 -2.92 6.37
CA GLN A 125 -0.25 -1.58 6.48
C GLN A 125 0.78 -0.45 6.26
N SER A 126 2.09 -0.73 6.38
CA SER A 126 3.14 0.27 6.08
C SER A 126 3.19 0.73 4.61
N LYS A 127 2.33 0.19 3.73
CA LYS A 127 2.13 0.61 2.34
C LYS A 127 1.08 1.73 2.14
N MET A 128 0.38 2.19 3.18
CA MET A 128 -0.81 3.05 3.03
C MET A 128 -0.59 4.54 3.37
N GLU A 129 0.60 5.10 3.21
CA GLU A 129 0.74 6.56 3.09
C GLU A 129 0.57 6.94 1.62
N ASP A 130 -0.68 6.95 1.17
CA ASP A 130 -1.07 7.38 -0.17
C ASP A 130 -0.99 8.92 -0.26
N HIS A 131 0.24 9.44 -0.33
CA HIS A 131 0.49 10.84 -0.68
C HIS A 131 0.53 10.99 -2.20
N THR A 132 -0.56 10.64 -2.91
CA THR A 132 -0.70 11.08 -4.29
C THR A 132 -0.78 12.62 -4.27
N SER A 133 0.20 13.29 -4.88
CA SER A 133 0.21 14.76 -4.92
C SER A 133 -1.04 15.27 -5.66
N LEU A 134 -1.62 16.38 -5.18
CA LEU A 134 -2.84 16.97 -5.77
C LEU A 134 -2.66 17.26 -7.27
N HIS A 135 -1.44 17.61 -7.69
CA HIS A 135 -1.09 17.76 -9.11
C HIS A 135 -1.18 16.46 -9.91
N GLN A 136 -0.68 15.33 -9.39
CA GLN A 136 -0.79 14.03 -10.07
C GLN A 136 -2.25 13.57 -10.18
N ALA A 137 -3.06 13.83 -9.15
CA ALA A 137 -4.50 13.54 -9.20
C ALA A 137 -5.22 14.38 -10.28
N LEU A 138 -4.87 15.67 -10.42
CA LEU A 138 -5.44 16.55 -11.43
C LEU A 138 -5.06 16.15 -12.86
N VAL A 139 -3.81 15.75 -13.09
CA VAL A 139 -3.35 15.25 -14.39
C VAL A 139 -4.16 14.01 -14.80
N ARG A 140 -4.33 13.04 -13.89
CA ARG A 140 -5.16 11.85 -14.14
C ARG A 140 -6.60 12.19 -14.50
N ILE A 141 -7.22 13.14 -13.79
CA ILE A 141 -8.60 13.58 -14.08
C ILE A 141 -8.70 14.25 -15.46
N TYR A 142 -7.70 15.05 -15.83
CA TYR A 142 -7.66 15.73 -17.13
C TYR A 142 -7.45 14.76 -18.30
N GLU A 143 -6.70 13.68 -18.08
CA GLU A 143 -6.41 12.65 -19.08
C GLU A 143 -7.53 11.58 -19.20
N ALA A 144 -8.35 11.40 -18.16
CA ALA A 144 -9.46 10.44 -18.11
C ALA A 144 -10.51 10.50 -19.26
N PRO A 145 -10.77 11.64 -19.93
CA PRO A 145 -11.63 11.69 -21.13
C PRO A 145 -10.98 11.14 -22.40
N TRP A 146 -9.64 11.02 -22.43
CA TRP A 146 -8.85 10.65 -23.60
C TRP A 146 -8.35 9.20 -23.55
N GLU A 147 -8.36 8.57 -22.37
CA GLU A 147 -8.29 7.12 -22.24
C GLU A 147 -9.61 6.50 -22.70
N ASP A 148 -9.55 5.39 -23.44
CA ASP A 148 -10.71 4.56 -23.73
C ASP A 148 -11.33 4.19 -22.40
N GLN A 149 -12.39 4.90 -22.01
CA GLN A 149 -13.13 4.59 -20.81
C GLN A 149 -13.77 3.23 -21.05
N TYR A 150 -13.05 2.18 -20.63
CA TYR A 150 -13.66 1.04 -20.01
C TYR A 150 -14.46 1.64 -18.86
N HIS A 151 -15.68 2.08 -19.17
CA HIS A 151 -16.65 2.49 -18.17
C HIS A 151 -16.71 1.30 -17.24
N SER A 152 -16.06 1.40 -16.09
CA SER A 152 -16.34 0.55 -14.95
C SER A 152 -17.76 0.93 -14.58
N LYS A 153 -18.73 0.39 -15.32
CA LYS A 153 -20.13 0.55 -15.00
C LYS A 153 -20.24 -0.08 -13.62
N GLY A 154 -20.48 0.77 -12.62
CA GLY A 154 -20.77 0.33 -11.28
C GLY A 154 -21.82 -0.78 -11.29
N VAL A 155 -21.84 -1.60 -10.25
CA VAL A 155 -22.77 -2.73 -10.16
C VAL A 155 -24.19 -2.19 -10.19
N THR A 156 -24.97 -2.54 -11.21
CA THR A 156 -26.35 -2.05 -11.34
C THR A 156 -27.19 -2.55 -10.18
N THR A 157 -28.04 -1.68 -9.64
CA THR A 157 -28.96 -2.01 -8.54
C THR A 157 -30.14 -2.87 -9.00
N GLY A 158 -30.43 -2.90 -10.31
CA GLY A 158 -31.61 -3.58 -10.88
C GLY A 158 -32.87 -2.72 -10.84
N ILE A 159 -32.80 -1.55 -10.19
CA ILE A 159 -33.86 -0.55 -10.13
C ILE A 159 -33.48 0.58 -11.08
N LYS A 160 -34.04 0.58 -12.30
CA LYS A 160 -33.69 1.55 -13.36
C LYS A 160 -33.66 3.01 -12.93
N LYS A 161 -34.62 3.42 -12.08
CA LYS A 161 -34.68 4.80 -11.57
C LYS A 161 -33.52 5.12 -10.62
N LEU A 162 -33.10 4.15 -9.80
CA LEU A 162 -31.97 4.31 -8.88
C LEU A 162 -30.67 4.33 -9.67
N ASP A 163 -30.51 3.41 -10.63
CA ASP A 163 -29.34 3.36 -11.53
C ASP A 163 -29.16 4.64 -12.34
N LEU A 164 -30.27 5.28 -12.75
CA LEU A 164 -30.21 6.56 -13.47
C LEU A 164 -29.71 7.72 -12.60
N ILE A 165 -29.90 7.64 -11.28
CA ILE A 165 -29.47 8.67 -10.33
C ILE A 165 -28.06 8.38 -9.80
N THR A 166 -27.73 7.13 -9.52
CA THR A 166 -26.46 6.75 -8.89
C THR A 166 -25.41 6.23 -9.87
N GLY A 167 -25.81 5.87 -11.09
CA GLY A 167 -24.94 5.17 -12.04
C GLY A 167 -24.62 3.72 -11.63
N GLY A 168 -25.39 3.14 -10.70
CA GLY A 168 -25.09 1.87 -10.03
C GLY A 168 -24.31 2.06 -8.73
N PHE A 169 -23.73 0.99 -8.20
CA PHE A 169 -22.80 1.00 -7.06
C PHE A 169 -21.36 1.11 -7.55
N GLN A 170 -20.65 2.17 -7.15
CA GLN A 170 -19.27 2.41 -7.57
C GLN A 170 -18.26 1.79 -6.59
N ASN A 171 -17.07 1.47 -7.08
CA ASN A 171 -15.97 1.04 -6.23
C ASN A 171 -15.47 2.20 -5.35
N GLY A 172 -15.19 1.90 -4.08
CA GLY A 172 -14.70 2.89 -3.11
C GLY A 172 -15.80 3.65 -2.35
N GLU A 173 -17.08 3.39 -2.66
CA GLU A 173 -18.22 4.02 -1.96
C GLU A 173 -18.82 3.12 -0.88
N VAL A 174 -19.35 3.73 0.18
CA VAL A 174 -20.14 3.06 1.22
C VAL A 174 -21.59 3.54 1.11
N THR A 175 -22.48 2.66 0.64
CA THR A 175 -23.92 2.96 0.55
C THR A 175 -24.66 2.50 1.80
N ILE A 176 -25.40 3.41 2.44
CA ILE A 176 -26.13 3.13 3.70
C ILE A 176 -27.65 3.08 3.44
N GLY A 177 -28.25 1.90 3.59
CA GLY A 177 -29.70 1.68 3.49
C GLY A 177 -30.43 1.80 4.83
N ALA A 178 -30.85 3.02 5.20
CA ALA A 178 -31.63 3.25 6.42
C ALA A 178 -33.15 3.11 6.19
N GLY A 179 -33.90 2.89 7.27
CA GLY A 179 -35.34 2.58 7.26
C GLY A 179 -35.84 2.18 8.66
N ARG A 180 -37.14 1.96 8.84
CA ARG A 180 -37.68 1.45 10.12
C ARG A 180 -37.78 -0.09 10.12
N PRO A 181 -37.94 -0.74 11.27
CA PRO A 181 -38.31 -2.17 11.33
C PRO A 181 -39.52 -2.44 10.42
N SER A 182 -39.53 -3.61 9.77
CA SER A 182 -40.59 -4.03 8.84
C SER A 182 -40.72 -3.23 7.53
N MET A 183 -39.77 -2.34 7.19
CA MET A 183 -39.77 -1.62 5.90
C MET A 183 -39.05 -2.38 4.76
N GLY A 184 -38.72 -3.66 4.94
CA GLY A 184 -38.14 -4.51 3.87
C GLY A 184 -36.67 -4.26 3.57
N LYS A 185 -35.89 -3.66 4.49
CA LYS A 185 -34.44 -3.40 4.31
C LYS A 185 -33.68 -4.65 3.88
N THR A 186 -33.94 -5.77 4.56
CA THR A 186 -33.27 -7.05 4.31
C THR A 186 -33.60 -7.57 2.92
N ASP A 187 -34.87 -7.47 2.51
CA ASP A 187 -35.32 -7.94 1.20
C ASP A 187 -34.72 -7.08 0.07
N VAL A 188 -34.60 -5.76 0.28
CA VAL A 188 -33.92 -4.84 -0.65
C VAL A 188 -32.42 -5.15 -0.76
N MET A 189 -31.74 -5.39 0.37
CA MET A 189 -30.32 -5.78 0.37
C MET A 189 -30.09 -7.09 -0.39
N LEU A 190 -30.94 -8.09 -0.15
CA LEU A 190 -30.86 -9.38 -0.84
C LEU A 190 -31.17 -9.26 -2.33
N HIS A 191 -32.08 -8.36 -2.73
CA HIS A 191 -32.31 -8.04 -4.14
C HIS A 191 -31.04 -7.49 -4.79
N PHE A 192 -30.36 -6.52 -4.19
CA PHE A 192 -29.11 -5.99 -4.72
C PHE A 192 -28.03 -7.06 -4.85
N ALA A 193 -27.89 -7.94 -3.84
CA ALA A 193 -26.98 -9.07 -3.91
C ALA A 193 -27.31 -10.01 -5.09
N LYS A 194 -28.60 -10.32 -5.32
CA LYS A 194 -29.05 -11.16 -6.43
C LYS A 194 -28.72 -10.55 -7.79
N ILE A 195 -29.01 -9.25 -7.99
CA ILE A 195 -28.70 -8.54 -9.23
C ILE A 195 -27.20 -8.47 -9.47
N ALA A 196 -26.41 -8.18 -8.43
CA ALA A 196 -24.94 -8.21 -8.51
C ALA A 196 -24.43 -9.59 -8.94
N GLY A 197 -24.98 -10.66 -8.35
CA GLY A 197 -24.69 -12.05 -8.73
C GLY A 197 -24.97 -12.33 -10.21
N TRP A 198 -26.13 -11.90 -10.72
CA TRP A 198 -26.49 -12.06 -12.13
C TRP A 198 -25.64 -11.22 -13.08
N ALA A 199 -25.11 -10.10 -12.62
CA ALA A 199 -24.14 -9.31 -13.38
C ALA A 199 -22.72 -9.90 -13.38
N GLY A 200 -22.50 -11.06 -12.74
CA GLY A 200 -21.22 -11.77 -12.72
C GLY A 200 -20.32 -11.43 -11.52
N TYR A 201 -20.83 -10.69 -10.55
CA TYR A 201 -20.10 -10.37 -9.31
C TYR A 201 -20.38 -11.42 -8.22
N LEU A 202 -19.50 -11.49 -7.22
CA LEU A 202 -19.67 -12.34 -6.04
C LEU A 202 -20.13 -11.51 -4.84
N PRO A 203 -21.44 -11.43 -4.54
CA PRO A 203 -21.94 -10.70 -3.38
C PRO A 203 -21.59 -11.45 -2.08
N LEU A 204 -21.07 -10.71 -1.08
CA LEU A 204 -20.87 -11.22 0.28
C LEU A 204 -21.90 -10.57 1.21
N ALA A 205 -22.72 -11.40 1.87
CA ALA A 205 -23.77 -10.94 2.77
C ALA A 205 -23.43 -11.32 4.22
N PHE A 206 -23.41 -10.32 5.09
CA PHE A 206 -23.24 -10.51 6.53
C PHE A 206 -24.55 -10.19 7.24
N SER A 207 -25.03 -11.12 8.06
CA SER A 207 -26.23 -10.92 8.87
C SER A 207 -25.90 -11.10 10.35
N LEU A 208 -26.29 -10.09 11.12
CA LEU A 208 -26.15 -10.07 12.57
C LEU A 208 -27.48 -10.32 13.30
N GLU A 209 -28.62 -10.27 12.59
CA GLU A 209 -29.97 -10.39 13.18
C GLU A 209 -30.65 -11.71 12.80
N MET A 210 -30.56 -12.09 11.52
CA MET A 210 -31.25 -13.27 11.00
C MET A 210 -30.28 -14.43 10.77
N PRO A 211 -30.65 -15.68 11.14
CA PRO A 211 -29.80 -16.83 10.88
C PRO A 211 -29.79 -17.18 9.39
N GLU A 212 -28.71 -17.86 8.97
CA GLU A 212 -28.44 -18.21 7.57
C GLU A 212 -29.65 -18.85 6.88
N LYS A 213 -30.28 -19.87 7.47
CA LYS A 213 -31.42 -20.59 6.86
C LYS A 213 -32.59 -19.67 6.47
N LEU A 214 -32.90 -18.67 7.29
CA LEU A 214 -33.98 -17.71 7.06
C LEU A 214 -33.62 -16.72 5.93
N ILE A 215 -32.35 -16.35 5.84
CA ILE A 215 -31.86 -15.50 4.74
C ILE A 215 -31.86 -16.28 3.44
N THR A 216 -31.38 -17.51 3.44
CA THR A 216 -31.34 -18.34 2.24
C THR A 216 -32.75 -18.60 1.72
N SER A 217 -33.73 -18.89 2.58
CA SER A 217 -35.12 -19.06 2.14
C SER A 217 -35.69 -17.77 1.53
N ARG A 218 -35.37 -16.60 2.11
CA ARG A 218 -35.78 -15.30 1.54
C ARG A 218 -35.10 -15.04 0.20
N PHE A 219 -33.81 -15.32 0.11
CA PHE A 219 -33.03 -15.14 -1.11
C PHE A 219 -33.58 -15.97 -2.28
N MET A 220 -33.97 -17.23 -2.02
CA MET A 220 -34.63 -18.08 -3.03
C MET A 220 -36.00 -17.54 -3.47
N ASN A 221 -36.73 -16.88 -2.56
CA ASN A 221 -38.10 -16.41 -2.81
C ASN A 221 -38.18 -14.99 -3.38
N ILE A 222 -37.08 -14.25 -3.45
CA ILE A 222 -37.04 -12.94 -4.10
C ILE A 222 -37.22 -13.15 -5.60
N CYS A 223 -38.31 -12.63 -6.17
CA CYS A 223 -38.55 -12.61 -7.62
C CYS A 223 -37.60 -11.61 -8.30
#